data_AF-A0A7Y5KGK4-F1
#
_entry.id   AF-A0A7Y5KGK4-F1
#
_cell.length_a   1.000
_cell.length_b   1.000
_cell.length_c   1.000
_cell.angle_alpha   90.00
_cell.angle_beta   90.00
_cell.angle_gamma   90.00
#
_symmetry.space_group_name_H-M   'P 1'
#
loop_
_entity.id
_entity.type
_entity.pdbx_description
1 polymer ?
#
loop_
_entity_poly.entity_id
_entity_poly.type
_entity_poly.pdbx_seq_one_letter_code
_entity_poly.pdbx_strand_id
1 'polypeptide(L)'
;DYTARDTLVSFTAIKGDEEQTPVLHGFAVDIKNDSTVRVIQAQSKWSKGNSNYLVQLGFDSRYAPAYEPRRVFYPADFEITFTEKGEGDLGFPATSFSQRNASNIVVKNVTENIDHFQFVFRDNNNDSTFNAGDAVFFVSGDSAGKAAEVFRNARFSWSITLVKDTTIAEAQQRLPQPGDVFRLVTSKPFRRGEFFEFVTDAPSLDSQQAQSDLDKIAVVPNPYVGAASWEPFSTNVGRGERRIYFLHLPRECTIRIYTISGHLVQTLQHNSSNDDGQAAWNLVSRDGMDIAYGVYIFHVDAPSVGTKIGRFAVLK
;
A
#
# COMPACT_ATOMS: atom_id res chain seq x y z
N ASP A 1 18.04 -13.98 -18.95
CA ASP A 1 16.80 -13.27 -18.61
C ASP A 1 15.74 -13.73 -19.61
N TYR A 2 14.84 -14.61 -19.18
CA TYR A 2 14.00 -15.41 -20.09
C TYR A 2 12.75 -14.66 -20.58
N THR A 3 12.49 -13.45 -20.09
CA THR A 3 11.26 -12.68 -20.38
C THR A 3 11.53 -11.21 -20.68
N ALA A 4 12.77 -10.81 -20.94
CA ALA A 4 13.09 -9.42 -21.29
C ALA A 4 12.27 -9.00 -22.52
N ARG A 5 11.30 -8.08 -22.31
CA ARG A 5 10.33 -7.57 -23.29
C ARG A 5 9.17 -8.49 -23.69
N ASP A 6 8.91 -9.56 -22.94
CA ASP A 6 7.67 -10.33 -23.15
C ASP A 6 6.46 -9.58 -22.57
N THR A 7 5.44 -9.40 -23.41
CA THR A 7 4.14 -8.89 -22.95
C THR A 7 3.36 -10.05 -22.34
N LEU A 8 3.39 -10.16 -21.01
CA LEU A 8 2.75 -11.27 -20.28
C LEU A 8 1.22 -11.15 -20.22
N VAL A 9 0.71 -9.91 -20.25
CA VAL A 9 -0.73 -9.61 -20.26
C VAL A 9 -0.98 -8.60 -21.38
N SER A 10 -1.62 -9.03 -22.45
CA SER A 10 -1.91 -8.20 -23.62
C SER A 10 -3.41 -8.11 -23.87
N PHE A 11 -3.91 -6.91 -24.20
CA PHE A 11 -5.26 -6.68 -24.72
C PHE A 11 -6.44 -7.16 -23.84
N THR A 12 -6.21 -7.50 -22.58
CA THR A 12 -7.30 -7.70 -21.62
C THR A 12 -7.97 -6.36 -21.37
N ALA A 13 -9.21 -6.22 -21.84
CA ALA A 13 -10.01 -5.04 -21.53
C ALA A 13 -10.34 -5.08 -20.04
N ILE A 14 -9.78 -4.14 -19.28
CA ILE A 14 -10.13 -3.92 -17.87
C ILE A 14 -11.51 -3.27 -17.84
N LYS A 15 -12.52 -4.03 -17.43
CA LYS A 15 -13.94 -3.64 -17.40
C LYS A 15 -14.43 -3.35 -15.99
N GLY A 16 -13.78 -3.90 -14.96
CA GLY A 16 -14.11 -3.72 -13.55
C GLY A 16 -13.16 -2.80 -12.79
N ASP A 17 -13.57 -2.43 -11.57
CA ASP A 17 -12.72 -1.69 -10.62
C ASP A 17 -11.61 -2.59 -10.03
N GLU A 18 -11.87 -3.89 -9.93
CA GLU A 18 -10.90 -4.92 -9.53
C GLU A 18 -11.01 -6.11 -10.48
N GLU A 19 -9.89 -6.51 -11.06
CA GLU A 19 -9.78 -7.68 -11.93
C GLU A 19 -8.52 -8.46 -11.60
N GLN A 20 -8.59 -9.78 -11.71
CA GLN A 20 -7.44 -10.64 -11.56
C GLN A 20 -7.14 -11.32 -12.89
N THR A 21 -5.88 -11.32 -13.31
CA THR A 21 -5.48 -12.06 -14.52
C THR A 21 -5.51 -13.57 -14.24
N PRO A 22 -5.68 -14.43 -15.27
CA PRO A 22 -5.38 -15.85 -15.13
C PRO A 22 -3.95 -16.06 -14.60
N VAL A 23 -3.71 -17.18 -13.93
CA VAL A 23 -2.35 -17.58 -13.55
C VAL A 23 -1.56 -17.84 -14.82
N LEU A 24 -0.52 -17.04 -15.05
CA LEU A 24 0.38 -17.10 -16.19
C LEU A 24 1.81 -17.17 -15.65
N HIS A 25 2.60 -18.13 -16.13
CA HIS A 25 3.99 -18.34 -15.71
C HIS A 25 4.21 -18.36 -14.17
N GLY A 26 3.24 -18.89 -13.42
CA GLY A 26 3.33 -19.07 -11.97
C GLY A 26 2.92 -17.85 -11.12
N PHE A 27 2.40 -16.78 -11.73
CA PHE A 27 1.85 -15.63 -11.00
C PHE A 27 0.48 -15.20 -11.56
N ALA A 28 -0.27 -14.44 -10.76
CA ALA A 28 -1.45 -13.71 -11.19
C ALA A 28 -1.30 -12.24 -10.79
N VAL A 29 -1.94 -11.34 -11.52
CA VAL A 29 -1.90 -9.89 -11.24
C VAL A 29 -3.29 -9.45 -10.82
N ASP A 30 -3.37 -8.84 -9.64
CA ASP A 30 -4.57 -8.13 -9.19
C ASP A 30 -4.48 -6.68 -9.68
N ILE A 31 -5.38 -6.32 -10.57
CA ILE A 31 -5.47 -5.02 -11.22
C ILE A 31 -6.59 -4.24 -10.53
N LYS A 32 -6.24 -3.11 -9.93
CA LYS A 32 -7.20 -2.15 -9.37
C LYS A 32 -7.24 -0.92 -10.25
N ASN A 33 -8.39 -0.66 -10.86
CA ASN A 33 -8.58 0.44 -11.80
C ASN A 33 -9.71 1.33 -11.31
N ASP A 34 -9.58 2.64 -11.48
CA ASP A 34 -10.72 3.52 -11.31
C ASP A 34 -11.65 3.40 -12.53
N SER A 35 -12.95 3.15 -12.33
CA SER A 35 -13.92 3.12 -13.46
C SER A 35 -14.27 4.50 -14.02
N THR A 36 -14.10 5.57 -13.23
CA THR A 36 -14.45 6.93 -13.62
C THR A 36 -13.46 7.95 -13.08
N VAL A 37 -13.31 9.06 -13.81
CA VAL A 37 -12.54 10.21 -13.35
C VAL A 37 -13.42 11.10 -12.47
N ARG A 38 -13.03 11.28 -11.20
CA ARG A 38 -13.72 12.11 -10.20
C ARG A 38 -12.72 12.73 -9.24
N VAL A 39 -13.12 13.81 -8.58
CA VAL A 39 -12.36 14.37 -7.46
C VAL A 39 -12.51 13.45 -6.24
N ILE A 40 -11.39 13.13 -5.59
CA ILE A 40 -11.34 12.37 -4.34
C ILE A 40 -11.27 13.36 -3.18
N GLN A 41 -12.45 13.76 -2.68
CA GLN A 41 -12.56 14.78 -1.61
C GLN A 41 -11.78 14.38 -0.35
N ALA A 42 -11.86 13.11 0.06
CA ALA A 42 -11.19 12.63 1.28
C ALA A 42 -9.66 12.73 1.23
N GLN A 43 -9.06 12.79 0.04
CA GLN A 43 -7.60 12.91 -0.14
C GLN A 43 -7.18 14.34 -0.50
N SER A 44 -8.13 15.19 -0.90
CA SER A 44 -7.88 16.58 -1.25
C SER A 44 -7.87 17.46 -0.02
N LYS A 45 -6.80 18.22 0.21
CA LYS A 45 -6.58 18.97 1.46
C LYS A 45 -5.54 20.07 1.29
N TRP A 46 -5.50 20.99 2.25
CA TRP A 46 -4.34 21.86 2.47
C TRP A 46 -3.12 20.98 2.78
N SER A 47 -2.14 20.96 1.88
CA SER A 47 -0.87 20.25 2.06
C SER A 47 0.16 21.11 2.78
N LYS A 48 0.02 22.44 2.69
CA LYS A 48 0.80 23.43 3.42
C LYS A 48 -0.09 24.62 3.76
N GLY A 49 0.10 25.20 4.95
CA GLY A 49 -0.68 26.34 5.42
C GLY A 49 -1.67 26.01 6.53
N ASN A 50 -2.38 27.02 7.01
CA ASN A 50 -3.33 26.92 8.12
C ASN A 50 -4.66 27.65 7.87
N SER A 51 -4.97 27.94 6.60
CA SER A 51 -6.27 28.41 6.16
C SER A 51 -7.38 27.50 6.69
N ASN A 52 -8.46 28.10 7.19
CA ASN A 52 -9.65 27.37 7.64
C ASN A 52 -10.85 27.62 6.72
N TYR A 53 -10.62 28.15 5.51
CA TYR A 53 -11.67 28.24 4.51
C TYR A 53 -12.08 26.85 4.05
N LEU A 54 -13.39 26.66 3.89
CA LEU A 54 -13.94 25.47 3.29
C LEU A 54 -13.65 25.50 1.79
N VAL A 55 -13.19 24.38 1.27
CA VAL A 55 -12.83 24.24 -0.14
C VAL A 55 -13.84 23.35 -0.82
N GLN A 56 -14.68 23.95 -1.67
CA GLN A 56 -15.65 23.23 -2.48
C GLN A 56 -14.96 22.76 -3.76
N LEU A 57 -14.96 21.44 -3.95
CA LEU A 57 -14.28 20.78 -5.07
C LEU A 57 -15.29 20.16 -6.03
N GLY A 58 -14.94 20.11 -7.31
CA GLY A 58 -15.73 19.43 -8.33
C GLY A 58 -15.97 20.34 -9.52
N PHE A 59 -17.20 20.79 -9.71
CA PHE A 59 -17.53 21.76 -10.75
C PHE A 59 -18.56 22.75 -10.22
N ASP A 60 -18.24 24.03 -10.24
CA ASP A 60 -19.06 25.07 -9.67
C ASP A 60 -20.22 25.41 -10.61
N SER A 61 -21.42 25.02 -10.17
CA SER A 61 -22.65 25.12 -10.94
C SER A 61 -23.07 26.56 -11.23
N ARG A 62 -22.54 27.57 -10.51
CA ARG A 62 -22.79 29.00 -10.78
C ARG A 62 -22.37 29.39 -12.19
N TYR A 63 -21.40 28.68 -12.77
CA TYR A 63 -20.87 28.96 -14.10
C TYR A 63 -21.16 27.85 -15.12
N ALA A 64 -22.05 26.90 -14.80
CA ALA A 64 -22.41 25.80 -15.69
C ALA A 64 -22.88 26.25 -17.08
N PRO A 65 -23.72 27.30 -17.25
CA PRO A 65 -24.13 27.76 -18.58
C PRO A 65 -22.96 28.14 -19.50
N ALA A 66 -21.83 28.57 -18.94
CA ALA A 66 -20.65 28.98 -19.70
C ALA A 66 -19.71 27.80 -20.02
N TYR A 67 -19.58 26.85 -19.10
CA TYR A 67 -18.48 25.88 -19.12
C TYR A 67 -18.89 24.42 -19.30
N GLU A 68 -20.11 24.03 -18.90
CA GLU A 68 -20.60 22.65 -19.03
C GLU A 68 -20.51 22.12 -20.47
N PRO A 69 -20.85 22.90 -21.54
CA PRO A 69 -20.78 22.41 -22.92
C PRO A 69 -19.37 22.04 -23.40
N ARG A 70 -18.33 22.47 -22.68
CA ARG A 70 -16.91 22.18 -22.99
C ARG A 70 -16.22 21.47 -21.83
N ARG A 71 -17.00 20.89 -20.92
CA ARG A 71 -16.47 20.24 -19.73
C ARG A 71 -15.78 18.92 -20.07
N VAL A 72 -14.67 18.65 -19.42
CA VAL A 72 -13.92 17.39 -19.51
C VAL A 72 -13.53 16.91 -18.11
N PHE A 73 -13.60 15.60 -17.86
CA PHE A 73 -13.11 15.05 -16.60
C PHE A 73 -11.61 14.75 -16.74
N TYR A 74 -10.78 15.70 -16.33
CA TYR A 74 -9.33 15.64 -16.52
C TYR A 74 -8.67 14.76 -15.42
N PRO A 75 -8.05 13.61 -15.75
CA PRO A 75 -7.55 12.67 -14.75
C PRO A 75 -6.15 13.03 -14.24
N ALA A 76 -6.02 14.17 -13.57
CA ALA A 76 -4.76 14.62 -12.98
C ALA A 76 -4.94 15.23 -11.59
N ASP A 77 -3.90 15.11 -10.78
CA ASP A 77 -3.78 15.80 -9.51
C ASP A 77 -3.21 17.20 -9.72
N PHE A 78 -3.67 18.13 -8.90
CA PHE A 78 -3.28 19.53 -8.97
C PHE A 78 -2.82 20.05 -7.61
N GLU A 79 -1.83 20.92 -7.63
CA GLU A 79 -1.41 21.72 -6.49
C GLU A 79 -1.60 23.20 -6.80
N ILE A 80 -2.25 23.90 -5.90
CA ILE A 80 -2.59 25.32 -6.02
C ILE A 80 -1.78 26.02 -4.95
N THR A 81 -0.74 26.72 -5.38
CA THR A 81 0.14 27.48 -4.51
C THR A 81 -0.34 28.92 -4.47
N PHE A 82 -0.61 29.43 -3.27
CA PHE A 82 -0.96 30.82 -3.08
C PHE A 82 0.32 31.67 -3.04
N THR A 83 0.29 32.82 -3.70
CA THR A 83 1.39 33.78 -3.81
C THR A 83 0.94 35.14 -3.30
N GLU A 84 1.84 36.12 -3.31
CA GLU A 84 1.44 37.52 -3.10
C GLU A 84 0.49 37.99 -4.20
N LYS A 85 -0.34 38.97 -3.87
CA LYS A 85 -1.31 39.53 -4.82
C LYS A 85 -0.61 40.04 -6.09
N GLY A 86 -1.00 39.47 -7.24
CA GLY A 86 -0.46 39.84 -8.55
C GLY A 86 0.83 39.11 -8.93
N GLU A 87 1.40 38.28 -8.05
CA GLU A 87 2.55 37.41 -8.35
C GLU A 87 2.13 36.00 -8.81
N GLY A 88 0.82 35.73 -8.87
CA GLY A 88 0.28 34.49 -9.43
C GLY A 88 0.30 34.46 -10.95
N ASP A 89 -0.08 33.31 -11.50
CA ASP A 89 -0.29 33.15 -12.93
C ASP A 89 -1.47 34.00 -13.42
N LEU A 90 -1.41 34.40 -14.69
CA LEU A 90 -2.51 35.10 -15.34
C LEU A 90 -3.64 34.12 -15.69
N GLY A 91 -4.83 34.40 -15.20
CA GLY A 91 -6.04 33.68 -15.54
C GLY A 91 -6.30 33.70 -17.05
N PHE A 92 -6.62 32.52 -17.60
CA PHE A 92 -7.14 32.37 -18.94
C PHE A 92 -8.47 33.13 -19.10
N PRO A 93 -8.74 33.73 -20.28
CA PRO A 93 -9.98 34.47 -20.51
C PRO A 93 -11.24 33.65 -20.18
N ALA A 94 -12.12 34.21 -19.35
CA ALA A 94 -13.37 33.56 -18.97
C ALA A 94 -14.39 33.42 -20.11
N THR A 95 -14.20 34.16 -21.21
CA THR A 95 -14.99 34.21 -22.45
C THR A 95 -14.11 34.59 -23.65
N SER A 96 -14.65 34.53 -24.88
CA SER A 96 -13.94 35.01 -26.09
C SER A 96 -13.63 36.51 -26.12
N PHE A 97 -14.28 37.32 -25.27
CA PHE A 97 -14.15 38.79 -25.27
C PHE A 97 -13.50 39.35 -24.01
N SER A 98 -13.29 38.51 -22.99
CA SER A 98 -12.64 38.91 -21.74
C SER A 98 -11.12 38.93 -21.90
N GLN A 99 -10.46 39.79 -21.11
CA GLN A 99 -9.01 39.77 -20.99
C GLN A 99 -8.57 38.76 -19.93
N ARG A 100 -7.26 38.49 -19.89
CA ARG A 100 -6.63 37.74 -18.80
C ARG A 100 -6.65 38.59 -17.53
N ASN A 101 -6.91 37.99 -16.38
CA ASN A 101 -6.88 38.66 -15.09
C ASN A 101 -5.71 38.18 -14.23
N ALA A 102 -5.13 39.08 -13.46
CA ALA A 102 -4.10 38.74 -12.48
C ALA A 102 -4.71 37.91 -11.34
N SER A 103 -3.89 37.07 -10.73
CA SER A 103 -4.27 36.26 -9.57
C SER A 103 -3.15 36.27 -8.53
N ASN A 104 -3.40 35.61 -7.41
CA ASN A 104 -2.43 35.30 -6.37
C ASN A 104 -2.22 33.78 -6.26
N ILE A 105 -2.37 33.03 -7.37
CA ILE A 105 -2.18 31.58 -7.36
C ILE A 105 -1.35 31.09 -8.55
N VAL A 106 -0.66 29.98 -8.35
CA VAL A 106 0.00 29.18 -9.39
C VAL A 106 -0.56 27.77 -9.31
N VAL A 107 -0.96 27.19 -10.44
CA VAL A 107 -1.57 25.86 -10.50
C VAL A 107 -0.59 24.90 -11.17
N LYS A 108 -0.11 23.92 -10.42
CA LYS A 108 0.72 22.82 -10.93
C LYS A 108 -0.14 21.60 -11.19
N ASN A 109 -0.03 21.01 -12.37
CA ASN A 109 -0.50 19.65 -12.63
C ASN A 109 0.62 18.68 -12.26
N VAL A 110 0.43 17.95 -11.16
CA VAL A 110 1.45 17.07 -10.57
C VAL A 110 1.58 15.77 -11.36
N THR A 111 0.49 15.27 -11.94
CA THR A 111 0.47 14.01 -12.70
C THR A 111 1.28 14.10 -13.98
N GLU A 112 1.23 15.25 -14.68
CA GLU A 112 1.89 15.45 -15.97
C GLU A 112 3.10 16.38 -15.86
N ASN A 113 3.47 16.78 -14.64
CA ASN A 113 4.59 17.69 -14.32
C ASN A 113 4.56 19.00 -15.14
N ILE A 114 3.41 19.68 -15.13
CA ILE A 114 3.22 20.99 -15.76
C ILE A 114 3.11 22.03 -14.64
N ASP A 115 4.15 22.85 -14.48
CA ASP A 115 4.25 23.79 -13.35
C ASP A 115 3.27 24.98 -13.43
N HIS A 116 2.90 25.40 -14.65
CA HIS A 116 1.99 26.51 -14.92
C HIS A 116 0.79 26.04 -15.75
N PHE A 117 -0.11 25.31 -15.10
CA PHE A 117 -1.35 24.82 -15.70
C PHE A 117 -2.38 25.95 -15.79
N GLN A 118 -3.05 26.09 -16.94
CA GLN A 118 -3.98 27.19 -17.15
C GLN A 118 -5.25 27.03 -16.31
N PHE A 119 -5.82 28.17 -15.93
CA PHE A 119 -7.10 28.22 -15.24
C PHE A 119 -7.88 29.48 -15.63
N VAL A 120 -9.20 29.44 -15.57
CA VAL A 120 -10.02 30.66 -15.48
C VAL A 120 -10.16 31.03 -14.02
N PHE A 121 -9.92 32.29 -13.70
CA PHE A 121 -10.19 32.86 -12.39
C PHE A 121 -11.46 33.71 -12.42
N ARG A 122 -12.52 33.22 -11.74
CA ARG A 122 -13.77 33.93 -11.50
C ARG A 122 -13.66 34.71 -10.19
N ASP A 123 -13.05 35.87 -10.32
CA ASP A 123 -12.94 36.90 -9.28
C ASP A 123 -14.25 37.70 -9.22
N ASN A 124 -15.07 37.45 -8.21
CA ASN A 124 -16.40 38.08 -8.12
C ASN A 124 -16.35 39.47 -7.48
N ASN A 125 -15.34 39.74 -6.66
CA ASN A 125 -15.18 41.02 -5.96
C ASN A 125 -14.17 41.96 -6.65
N ASN A 126 -13.51 41.49 -7.71
CA ASN A 126 -12.50 42.18 -8.52
C ASN A 126 -11.27 42.63 -7.72
N ASP A 127 -10.87 41.89 -6.68
CA ASP A 127 -9.71 42.21 -5.85
C ASP A 127 -8.42 41.50 -6.29
N SER A 128 -8.46 40.71 -7.37
CA SER A 128 -7.35 39.91 -7.92
C SER A 128 -6.73 38.91 -6.94
N THR A 129 -7.47 38.53 -5.89
CA THR A 129 -7.04 37.64 -4.81
C THR A 129 -8.03 36.50 -4.69
N PHE A 130 -7.63 35.27 -4.95
CA PHE A 130 -8.49 34.11 -4.84
C PHE A 130 -8.91 33.89 -3.38
N ASN A 131 -10.13 34.28 -3.04
CA ASN A 131 -10.66 34.18 -1.68
C ASN A 131 -12.15 33.82 -1.66
N ALA A 132 -12.83 34.12 -0.54
CA ALA A 132 -14.17 33.62 -0.28
C ALA A 132 -15.18 34.16 -1.29
N GLY A 133 -15.88 33.25 -1.98
CA GLY A 133 -16.87 33.56 -3.00
C GLY A 133 -16.34 33.44 -4.43
N ASP A 134 -15.03 33.36 -4.63
CA ASP A 134 -14.40 33.20 -5.94
C ASP A 134 -14.31 31.74 -6.36
N ALA A 135 -14.10 31.52 -7.66
CA ALA A 135 -13.88 30.19 -8.21
C ALA A 135 -12.72 30.16 -9.20
N VAL A 136 -12.00 29.05 -9.21
CA VAL A 136 -10.94 28.77 -10.19
C VAL A 136 -11.33 27.52 -10.95
N PHE A 137 -11.33 27.56 -12.27
CA PHE A 137 -11.61 26.41 -13.14
C PHE A 137 -10.34 26.03 -13.90
N PHE A 138 -9.91 24.78 -13.83
CA PHE A 138 -8.73 24.32 -14.56
C PHE A 138 -9.04 24.14 -16.04
N VAL A 139 -8.14 24.63 -16.89
CA VAL A 139 -8.31 24.73 -18.34
C VAL A 139 -7.23 23.96 -19.07
N SER A 140 -7.64 23.13 -20.03
CA SER A 140 -6.76 22.54 -21.04
C SER A 140 -7.25 22.91 -22.45
N GLY A 141 -6.43 22.64 -23.45
CA GLY A 141 -6.82 22.69 -24.85
C GLY A 141 -7.58 21.44 -25.28
N ASP A 142 -7.68 21.22 -26.61
CA ASP A 142 -8.36 20.08 -27.23
C ASP A 142 -7.65 18.72 -27.00
N SER A 143 -6.52 18.71 -26.29
CA SER A 143 -5.78 17.48 -25.96
C SER A 143 -5.19 17.58 -24.55
N ALA A 144 -5.06 16.43 -23.89
CA ALA A 144 -4.44 16.35 -22.57
C ALA A 144 -3.01 16.89 -22.60
N GLY A 145 -2.64 17.65 -21.57
CA GLY A 145 -1.34 18.29 -21.37
C GLY A 145 -1.09 19.49 -22.29
N LYS A 146 -2.02 19.82 -23.21
CA LYS A 146 -1.89 20.99 -24.08
C LYS A 146 -2.64 22.17 -23.49
N ALA A 147 -2.00 23.34 -23.51
CA ALA A 147 -2.64 24.60 -23.16
C ALA A 147 -3.70 24.98 -24.21
N ALA A 148 -4.77 25.61 -23.77
CA ALA A 148 -5.71 26.31 -24.64
C ALA A 148 -5.08 27.58 -25.21
N GLU A 149 -5.27 27.80 -26.50
CA GLU A 149 -4.75 28.97 -27.21
C GLU A 149 -5.80 30.10 -27.23
N VAL A 150 -7.07 29.72 -27.41
CA VAL A 150 -8.21 30.62 -27.52
C VAL A 150 -9.41 30.05 -26.78
N PHE A 151 -10.38 30.89 -26.43
CA PHE A 151 -11.55 30.41 -25.69
C PHE A 151 -12.32 29.27 -26.40
N ARG A 152 -12.28 29.24 -27.75
CA ARG A 152 -12.95 28.23 -28.55
C ARG A 152 -12.42 26.81 -28.31
N ASN A 153 -11.10 26.63 -28.13
CA ASN A 153 -10.48 25.33 -27.87
C ASN A 153 -10.25 25.04 -26.38
N ALA A 154 -10.70 25.93 -25.49
CA ALA A 154 -10.66 25.68 -24.07
C ALA A 154 -11.60 24.53 -23.68
N ARG A 155 -11.10 23.68 -22.79
CA ARG A 155 -11.82 22.62 -22.10
C ARG A 155 -11.71 22.86 -20.60
N PHE A 156 -12.84 22.83 -19.92
CA PHE A 156 -12.93 23.15 -18.50
C PHE A 156 -13.05 21.86 -17.71
N SER A 157 -12.27 21.70 -16.65
CA SER A 157 -12.28 20.45 -15.88
C SER A 157 -12.84 20.65 -14.48
N TRP A 158 -11.98 20.61 -13.47
CA TRP A 158 -12.36 20.79 -12.09
C TRP A 158 -12.39 22.26 -11.72
N SER A 159 -13.19 22.58 -10.72
CA SER A 159 -13.17 23.87 -10.06
C SER A 159 -12.88 23.74 -8.57
N ILE A 160 -12.28 24.81 -8.06
CA ILE A 160 -12.08 25.04 -6.64
C ILE A 160 -12.77 26.36 -6.30
N THR A 161 -13.64 26.31 -5.31
CA THR A 161 -14.35 27.47 -4.78
C THR A 161 -14.06 27.58 -3.30
N LEU A 162 -13.62 28.75 -2.86
CA LEU A 162 -13.36 29.00 -1.45
C LEU A 162 -14.60 29.63 -0.83
N VAL A 163 -15.01 29.11 0.33
CA VAL A 163 -16.10 29.68 1.12
C VAL A 163 -15.71 29.77 2.59
N LYS A 164 -16.20 30.79 3.27
CA LYS A 164 -16.02 30.92 4.72
C LYS A 164 -16.80 29.82 5.44
N ASP A 165 -16.23 29.32 6.54
CA ASP A 165 -16.96 28.42 7.43
C ASP A 165 -17.87 29.23 8.34
N THR A 166 -19.18 29.25 8.08
CA THR A 166 -20.14 30.04 8.87
C THR A 166 -20.31 29.55 10.31
N THR A 167 -19.74 28.39 10.67
CA THR A 167 -19.71 27.89 12.05
C THR A 167 -18.60 28.53 12.89
N ILE A 168 -17.65 29.24 12.26
CA ILE A 168 -16.53 29.92 12.90
C ILE A 168 -16.79 31.44 12.89
N ALA A 169 -16.48 32.12 14.00
CA ALA A 169 -16.63 33.57 14.10
C ALA A 169 -15.79 34.29 13.04
N GLU A 170 -16.30 35.40 12.49
CA GLU A 170 -15.65 36.15 11.40
C GLU A 170 -14.20 36.55 11.73
N ALA A 171 -13.94 36.98 12.97
CA ALA A 171 -12.60 37.36 13.43
C ALA A 171 -11.60 36.18 13.52
N GLN A 172 -12.09 34.94 13.46
CA GLN A 172 -11.29 33.71 13.50
C GLN A 172 -11.16 33.06 12.12
N GLN A 173 -11.75 33.66 11.08
CA GLN A 173 -11.56 33.24 9.70
C GLN A 173 -10.11 33.53 9.28
N ARG A 174 -9.44 32.52 8.75
CA ARG A 174 -8.07 32.58 8.23
C ARG A 174 -8.13 32.28 6.74
N LEU A 175 -8.01 33.33 5.94
CA LEU A 175 -7.85 33.22 4.50
C LEU A 175 -6.49 32.57 4.14
N PRO A 176 -6.38 31.95 2.96
CA PRO A 176 -5.11 31.43 2.45
C PRO A 176 -4.04 32.52 2.41
N GLN A 177 -2.82 32.19 2.84
CA GLN A 177 -1.68 33.09 2.84
C GLN A 177 -0.68 32.72 1.73
N PRO A 178 0.17 33.67 1.30
CA PRO A 178 1.30 33.39 0.42
C PRO A 178 2.14 32.23 0.95
N GLY A 179 2.40 31.24 0.10
CA GLY A 179 3.11 30.01 0.42
C GLY A 179 2.24 28.84 0.90
N ASP A 180 0.94 29.05 1.13
CA ASP A 180 -0.02 27.97 1.36
C ASP A 180 -0.22 27.16 0.08
N VAL A 181 -0.48 25.87 0.24
CA VAL A 181 -0.69 24.94 -0.89
C VAL A 181 -1.93 24.08 -0.62
N PHE A 182 -2.87 24.12 -1.56
CA PHE A 182 -3.99 23.18 -1.59
C PHE A 182 -3.74 22.10 -2.63
N ARG A 183 -3.93 20.84 -2.24
CA ARG A 183 -3.80 19.68 -3.14
C ARG A 183 -5.17 19.12 -3.49
N LEU A 184 -5.48 19.09 -4.79
CA LEU A 184 -6.64 18.42 -5.36
C LEU A 184 -6.21 17.06 -5.92
N VAL A 185 -6.87 16.00 -5.49
CA VAL A 185 -6.60 14.63 -5.92
C VAL A 185 -7.78 14.10 -6.74
N THR A 186 -7.48 13.43 -7.86
CA THR A 186 -8.49 12.74 -8.69
C THR A 186 -8.22 11.25 -8.80
N SER A 187 -9.27 10.49 -9.06
CA SER A 187 -9.13 9.14 -9.60
C SER A 187 -8.55 9.18 -11.01
N LYS A 188 -7.83 8.13 -11.39
CA LYS A 188 -7.05 8.05 -12.63
C LYS A 188 -7.26 6.67 -13.25
N PRO A 189 -8.30 6.50 -14.08
CA PRO A 189 -8.48 5.27 -14.84
C PRO A 189 -7.26 5.02 -15.72
N PHE A 190 -6.94 3.75 -15.94
CA PHE A 190 -5.92 3.38 -16.92
C PHE A 190 -6.27 3.93 -18.30
N ARG A 191 -5.28 4.55 -18.94
CA ARG A 191 -5.42 5.18 -20.25
C ARG A 191 -4.92 4.23 -21.33
N ARG A 192 -5.44 4.41 -22.55
CA ARG A 192 -4.94 3.67 -23.71
C ARG A 192 -3.46 3.99 -23.93
N GLY A 193 -2.61 2.96 -23.94
CA GLY A 193 -1.17 3.09 -24.18
C GLY A 193 -0.31 3.11 -22.92
N GLU A 194 -0.89 2.98 -21.72
CA GLU A 194 -0.12 2.74 -20.50
C GLU A 194 0.39 1.29 -20.45
N PHE A 195 1.62 1.13 -19.92
CA PHE A 195 2.25 -0.16 -19.70
C PHE A 195 2.93 -0.17 -18.33
N PHE A 196 2.91 -1.33 -17.68
CA PHE A 196 3.55 -1.57 -16.40
C PHE A 196 4.63 -2.63 -16.60
N GLU A 197 5.84 -2.34 -16.13
CA GLU A 197 6.97 -3.26 -16.14
C GLU A 197 7.35 -3.58 -14.70
N PHE A 198 7.57 -4.86 -14.42
CA PHE A 198 8.00 -5.34 -13.12
C PHE A 198 9.02 -6.46 -13.34
N VAL A 199 9.92 -6.61 -12.37
CA VAL A 199 10.89 -7.70 -12.31
C VAL A 199 10.56 -8.53 -11.09
N THR A 200 10.56 -9.85 -11.24
CA THR A 200 10.43 -10.77 -10.12
C THR A 200 11.81 -11.23 -9.69
N ASP A 201 12.04 -11.24 -8.38
CA ASP A 201 13.24 -11.84 -7.82
C ASP A 201 13.00 -13.34 -7.56
N ALA A 202 14.03 -14.15 -7.81
CA ALA A 202 14.00 -15.54 -7.41
C ALA A 202 13.85 -15.64 -5.87
N PRO A 203 13.14 -16.66 -5.36
CA PRO A 203 13.09 -16.90 -3.92
C PRO A 203 14.53 -17.04 -3.39
N SER A 204 14.88 -16.17 -2.44
CA SER A 204 16.19 -16.19 -1.79
C SER A 204 16.01 -16.54 -0.32
N LEU A 205 16.96 -17.29 0.23
CA LEU A 205 17.04 -17.53 1.67
C LEU A 205 17.67 -16.29 2.30
N ASP A 206 16.86 -15.51 3.02
CA ASP A 206 17.42 -14.49 3.92
C ASP A 206 18.13 -15.22 5.07
N SER A 207 19.46 -15.24 5.00
CA SER A 207 20.29 -15.95 5.97
C SER A 207 20.18 -15.35 7.38
N GLN A 208 19.92 -14.04 7.51
CA GLN A 208 19.74 -13.41 8.81
C GLN A 208 18.40 -13.80 9.41
N GLN A 209 17.33 -13.75 8.61
CA GLN A 209 16.01 -14.18 9.07
C GLN A 209 16.02 -15.66 9.44
N ALA A 210 16.58 -16.52 8.59
CA ALA A 210 16.69 -17.96 8.83
C ALA A 210 17.48 -18.28 10.11
N GLN A 211 18.54 -17.53 10.40
CA GLN A 211 19.31 -17.69 11.64
C GLN A 211 18.52 -17.23 12.87
N SER A 212 17.73 -16.16 12.76
CA SER A 212 16.84 -15.71 13.84
C SER A 212 15.68 -16.69 14.09
N ASP A 213 15.20 -17.37 13.05
CA ASP A 213 14.11 -18.33 13.15
C ASP A 213 14.52 -19.62 13.88
N LEU A 214 15.81 -19.95 13.91
CA LEU A 214 16.34 -21.04 14.75
C LEU A 214 16.01 -20.84 16.24
N ASP A 215 15.86 -19.59 16.71
CA ASP A 215 15.49 -19.32 18.09
C ASP A 215 14.04 -19.66 18.42
N LYS A 216 13.18 -19.81 17.41
CA LYS A 216 11.79 -20.23 17.57
C LYS A 216 11.64 -21.73 17.80
N ILE A 217 12.67 -22.53 17.52
CA ILE A 217 12.63 -23.99 17.68
C ILE A 217 12.26 -24.34 19.12
N ALA A 218 11.14 -25.06 19.26
CA ALA A 218 10.57 -25.42 20.55
C ALA A 218 10.17 -26.89 20.58
N VAL A 219 10.14 -27.45 21.80
CA VAL A 219 9.66 -28.81 22.06
C VAL A 219 8.30 -28.73 22.75
N VAL A 220 7.31 -29.45 22.24
CA VAL A 220 5.95 -29.46 22.79
C VAL A 220 5.43 -30.89 22.95
N PRO A 221 4.82 -31.25 24.09
CA PRO A 221 4.75 -30.46 25.33
C PRO A 221 6.12 -30.40 26.05
N ASN A 222 6.37 -29.30 26.75
CA ASN A 222 7.54 -29.14 27.61
C ASN A 222 7.14 -28.40 28.91
N PRO A 223 7.09 -29.09 30.07
CA PRO A 223 7.47 -30.49 30.26
C PRO A 223 6.47 -31.46 29.62
N TYR A 224 6.98 -32.60 29.14
CA TYR A 224 6.15 -33.78 28.85
C TYR A 224 5.83 -34.48 30.17
N VAL A 225 4.55 -34.68 30.48
CA VAL A 225 4.10 -35.36 31.69
C VAL A 225 3.59 -36.75 31.30
N GLY A 226 4.25 -37.79 31.77
CA GLY A 226 4.00 -39.18 31.34
C GLY A 226 2.99 -39.97 32.20
N ALA A 227 2.22 -39.29 33.07
CA ALA A 227 1.20 -39.92 33.92
C ALA A 227 0.18 -38.92 34.51
N ALA A 228 -0.56 -38.17 33.68
CA ALA A 228 -1.71 -37.44 34.21
C ALA A 228 -2.90 -38.40 34.41
N SER A 229 -3.49 -38.42 35.61
CA SER A 229 -4.68 -39.27 35.92
C SER A 229 -5.95 -38.88 35.14
N TRP A 230 -5.89 -37.81 34.34
CA TRP A 230 -6.97 -37.27 33.51
C TRP A 230 -6.73 -37.49 32.00
N GLU A 231 -5.67 -38.21 31.61
CA GLU A 231 -5.45 -38.57 30.20
C GLU A 231 -6.59 -39.49 29.69
N PRO A 232 -7.25 -39.15 28.57
CA PRO A 232 -8.32 -39.96 28.02
C PRO A 232 -7.80 -41.33 27.57
N PHE A 233 -8.51 -42.39 27.99
CA PHE A 233 -8.23 -43.76 27.57
C PHE A 233 -8.35 -43.86 26.04
N SER A 234 -7.26 -44.24 25.37
CA SER A 234 -7.33 -44.64 23.95
C SER A 234 -8.17 -45.90 23.84
N THR A 235 -9.17 -45.89 22.96
CA THR A 235 -10.03 -47.03 22.63
C THR A 235 -9.33 -48.09 21.76
N ASN A 236 -8.13 -47.80 21.27
CA ASN A 236 -7.25 -48.78 20.63
C ASN A 236 -6.28 -49.35 21.65
N VAL A 237 -6.14 -50.68 21.67
CA VAL A 237 -5.36 -51.49 22.62
C VAL A 237 -3.95 -50.89 22.84
N GLY A 238 -3.74 -50.21 23.98
CA GLY A 238 -2.48 -49.57 24.34
C GLY A 238 -2.65 -48.19 25.02
N ARG A 239 -1.65 -47.78 25.82
CA ARG A 239 -1.52 -46.39 26.27
C ARG A 239 -1.29 -45.55 25.00
N GLY A 240 -2.08 -44.51 24.74
CA GLY A 240 -1.96 -43.68 23.54
C GLY A 240 -0.51 -43.27 23.23
N GLU A 241 -0.22 -42.94 21.96
CA GLU A 241 1.16 -42.74 21.51
C GLU A 241 1.88 -41.64 22.30
N ARG A 242 2.87 -42.02 23.13
CA ARG A 242 3.75 -41.08 23.81
C ARG A 242 4.56 -40.33 22.75
N ARG A 243 4.28 -39.04 22.52
CA ARG A 243 5.00 -38.25 21.53
C ARG A 243 5.24 -36.83 22.00
N ILE A 244 6.40 -36.29 21.65
CA ILE A 244 6.70 -34.86 21.65
C ILE A 244 6.96 -34.40 20.23
N TYR A 245 6.84 -33.11 19.99
CA TYR A 245 7.09 -32.46 18.71
C TYR A 245 8.19 -31.42 18.86
N PHE A 246 9.13 -31.45 17.93
CA PHE A 246 9.99 -30.31 17.63
C PHE A 246 9.28 -29.44 16.59
N LEU A 247 9.08 -28.16 16.88
CA LEU A 247 8.38 -27.20 16.03
C LEU A 247 9.36 -26.17 15.46
N HIS A 248 8.93 -25.43 14.44
CA HIS A 248 9.71 -24.36 13.81
C HIS A 248 11.05 -24.84 13.25
N LEU A 249 11.08 -26.07 12.73
CA LEU A 249 12.27 -26.65 12.14
C LEU A 249 12.52 -26.08 10.74
N PRO A 250 13.78 -25.78 10.40
CA PRO A 250 14.16 -25.51 9.01
C PRO A 250 13.86 -26.68 8.10
N ARG A 251 13.73 -26.42 6.78
CA ARG A 251 13.45 -27.44 5.76
C ARG A 251 14.31 -28.69 5.89
N GLU A 252 15.62 -28.52 6.12
CA GLU A 252 16.56 -29.62 6.29
C GLU A 252 17.38 -29.41 7.57
N CYS A 253 17.29 -30.36 8.52
CA CYS A 253 18.11 -30.34 9.72
C CYS A 253 18.25 -31.72 10.38
N THR A 254 19.29 -31.86 11.20
CA THR A 254 19.48 -33.01 12.09
C THR A 254 19.21 -32.61 13.54
N ILE A 255 18.32 -33.33 14.22
CA ILE A 255 18.01 -33.14 15.64
C ILE A 255 18.71 -34.24 16.43
N ARG A 256 19.60 -33.86 17.35
CA ARG A 256 20.31 -34.79 18.24
C ARG A 256 19.85 -34.55 19.67
N ILE A 257 19.46 -35.62 20.34
CA ILE A 257 18.88 -35.57 21.69
C ILE A 257 19.87 -36.21 22.65
N TYR A 258 20.19 -35.51 23.73
CA TYR A 258 21.18 -35.89 24.72
C TYR A 258 20.62 -35.87 26.13
N THR A 259 21.16 -36.72 27.00
CA THR A 259 21.04 -36.53 28.44
C THR A 259 21.81 -35.28 28.89
N ILE A 260 21.55 -34.77 30.09
CA ILE A 260 22.33 -33.66 30.67
C ILE A 260 23.83 -33.99 30.84
N SER A 261 24.17 -35.29 30.93
CA SER A 261 25.55 -35.79 30.96
C SER A 261 26.20 -35.91 29.58
N GLY A 262 25.49 -35.55 28.51
CA GLY A 262 26.00 -35.56 27.13
C GLY A 262 25.91 -36.90 26.41
N HIS A 263 25.19 -37.90 26.96
CA HIS A 263 24.99 -39.17 26.27
C HIS A 263 23.95 -39.04 25.17
N LEU A 264 24.28 -39.48 23.96
CA LEU A 264 23.36 -39.44 22.81
C LEU A 264 22.23 -40.45 22.99
N VAL A 265 21.00 -39.94 23.05
CA VAL A 265 19.78 -40.71 23.24
C VAL A 265 19.17 -41.09 21.89
N GLN A 266 19.04 -40.13 20.98
CA GLN A 266 18.41 -40.32 19.67
C GLN A 266 18.88 -39.26 18.66
N THR A 267 18.87 -39.63 17.38
CA THR A 267 19.07 -38.71 16.26
C THR A 267 17.87 -38.79 15.31
N LEU A 268 17.30 -37.65 14.97
CA LEU A 268 16.19 -37.53 14.01
C LEU A 268 16.66 -36.72 12.80
N GLN A 269 16.34 -37.20 11.60
CA GLN A 269 16.56 -36.46 10.36
C GLN A 269 15.24 -35.81 9.94
N HIS A 270 15.28 -34.50 9.69
CA HIS A 270 14.13 -33.74 9.21
C HIS A 270 14.46 -33.20 7.82
N ASN A 271 13.62 -33.57 6.85
CA ASN A 271 13.65 -33.04 5.49
C ASN A 271 12.20 -32.80 5.05
N SER A 272 11.83 -31.54 4.85
CA SER A 272 10.50 -31.12 4.44
C SER A 272 10.56 -29.95 3.44
N SER A 273 9.47 -29.73 2.70
CA SER A 273 9.35 -28.63 1.75
C SER A 273 9.04 -27.28 2.40
N ASN A 274 8.76 -27.25 3.71
CA ASN A 274 8.22 -26.08 4.41
C ASN A 274 9.29 -25.45 5.32
N ASP A 275 9.34 -24.12 5.39
CA ASP A 275 10.26 -23.37 6.26
C ASP A 275 9.85 -23.37 7.75
N ASP A 276 8.74 -24.01 8.09
CA ASP A 276 8.18 -24.16 9.44
C ASP A 276 7.78 -25.63 9.70
N GLY A 277 8.80 -26.49 9.70
CA GLY A 277 8.63 -27.93 9.81
C GLY A 277 8.36 -28.41 11.24
N GLN A 278 7.81 -29.62 11.35
CA GLN A 278 7.69 -30.33 12.62
C GLN A 278 8.24 -31.75 12.55
N ALA A 279 8.82 -32.23 13.64
CA ALA A 279 9.28 -33.61 13.79
C ALA A 279 8.74 -34.22 15.09
N ALA A 280 8.04 -35.36 14.96
CA ALA A 280 7.54 -36.11 16.10
C ALA A 280 8.60 -37.09 16.61
N TRP A 281 8.71 -37.23 17.94
CA TRP A 281 9.52 -38.26 18.57
C TRP A 281 8.73 -39.00 19.64
N ASN A 282 8.82 -40.33 19.62
CA ASN A 282 8.07 -41.23 20.48
C ASN A 282 8.70 -41.47 21.86
N LEU A 283 9.72 -40.69 22.24
CA LEU A 283 10.47 -40.84 23.50
C LEU A 283 11.19 -42.19 23.65
N VAL A 284 11.49 -42.84 22.53
CA VAL A 284 12.28 -44.08 22.48
C VAL A 284 13.70 -43.74 22.02
N SER A 285 14.67 -44.21 22.81
CA SER A 285 16.10 -44.11 22.49
C SER A 285 16.46 -44.91 21.23
N ARG A 286 17.63 -44.65 20.67
CA ARG A 286 18.17 -45.39 19.51
C ARG A 286 18.27 -46.91 19.75
N ASP A 287 18.39 -47.33 21.01
CA ASP A 287 18.51 -48.73 21.41
C ASP A 287 17.12 -49.40 21.61
N GLY A 288 16.03 -48.70 21.29
CA GLY A 288 14.66 -49.23 21.39
C GLY A 288 14.06 -49.20 22.79
N MET A 289 14.72 -48.56 23.76
CA MET A 289 14.22 -48.43 25.14
C MET A 289 13.56 -47.07 25.38
N ASP A 290 12.48 -47.08 26.17
CA ASP A 290 11.87 -45.87 26.74
C ASP A 290 12.93 -45.06 27.49
N ILE A 291 12.95 -43.74 27.29
CA ILE A 291 13.86 -42.85 28.01
C ILE A 291 13.41 -42.64 29.47
N ALA A 292 14.35 -42.35 30.36
CA ALA A 292 14.05 -42.04 31.75
C ALA A 292 13.42 -40.64 31.92
N TYR A 293 12.76 -40.41 33.05
CA TYR A 293 12.35 -39.06 33.45
C TYR A 293 13.58 -38.20 33.74
N GLY A 294 13.53 -36.93 33.36
CA GLY A 294 14.65 -36.01 33.53
C GLY A 294 14.66 -34.88 32.53
N VAL A 295 15.72 -34.08 32.59
CA VAL A 295 15.99 -32.99 31.64
C VAL A 295 16.90 -33.49 30.54
N TYR A 296 16.51 -33.21 29.30
CA TYR A 296 17.23 -33.55 28.09
C TYR A 296 17.63 -32.27 27.35
N ILE A 297 18.72 -32.37 26.61
CA ILE A 297 19.23 -31.31 25.74
C ILE A 297 18.97 -31.76 24.30
N PHE A 298 18.49 -30.85 23.46
CA PHE A 298 18.45 -31.08 22.02
C PHE A 298 19.41 -30.13 21.31
N HIS A 299 20.00 -30.61 20.23
CA HIS A 299 20.83 -29.85 19.31
C HIS A 299 20.25 -30.01 17.91
N VAL A 300 19.76 -28.92 17.32
CA VAL A 300 19.36 -28.85 15.91
C VAL A 300 20.51 -28.27 15.12
N ASP A 301 20.84 -28.95 14.02
CA ASP A 301 21.92 -28.61 13.10
C ASP A 301 21.32 -28.49 11.71
N ALA A 302 21.20 -27.26 11.21
CA ALA A 302 20.61 -26.94 9.92
C ALA A 302 21.73 -26.49 8.96
N PRO A 303 22.06 -27.29 7.92
CA PRO A 303 23.06 -26.92 6.93
C PRO A 303 22.77 -25.53 6.34
N SER A 304 23.82 -24.75 6.11
CA SER A 304 23.78 -23.36 5.60
C SER A 304 22.96 -22.32 6.39
N VAL A 305 22.33 -22.68 7.51
CA VAL A 305 21.60 -21.74 8.39
C VAL A 305 22.30 -21.58 9.75
N GLY A 306 22.65 -22.69 10.40
CA GLY A 306 23.30 -22.67 11.72
C GLY A 306 22.79 -23.75 12.67
N THR A 307 23.08 -23.57 13.96
CA THR A 307 22.77 -24.55 15.00
C THR A 307 21.97 -23.94 16.15
N LYS A 308 21.04 -24.71 16.73
CA LYS A 308 20.28 -24.35 17.94
C LYS A 308 20.47 -25.40 19.02
N ILE A 309 20.70 -24.96 20.25
CA ILE A 309 20.64 -25.82 21.44
C ILE A 309 19.47 -25.37 22.31
N GLY A 310 18.70 -26.35 22.80
CA GLY A 310 17.64 -26.12 23.76
C GLY A 310 17.48 -27.29 24.72
N ARG A 311 16.50 -27.20 25.61
CA ARG A 311 16.24 -28.21 26.64
C ARG A 311 14.76 -28.48 26.81
N PHE A 312 14.43 -29.70 27.19
CA PHE A 312 13.07 -30.10 27.56
C PHE A 312 13.09 -31.07 28.74
N ALA A 313 11.98 -31.12 29.47
CA ALA A 313 11.84 -32.00 30.62
C ALA A 313 10.78 -33.08 30.37
N VAL A 314 11.06 -34.27 30.88
CA VAL A 314 10.15 -35.42 30.89
C VAL A 314 9.88 -35.75 32.36
N LEU A 315 8.63 -35.61 32.78
CA LEU A 315 8.18 -35.78 34.16
C LEU A 315 7.30 -37.03 34.28
N LYS A 316 7.28 -37.61 35.48
CA LYS A 316 6.35 -38.66 35.88
C LYS A 316 5.24 -38.06 36.71
#